data_AF-A0AAD4S829-F1
#
_entry.id   AF-A0AAD4S829-F1
#
_cell.length_a   1.000
_cell.length_b   1.000
_cell.length_c   1.000
_cell.angle_alpha   90.00
_cell.angle_beta   90.00
_cell.angle_gamma   90.00
#
_symmetry.space_group_name_H-M   'P 1'
#
loop_
_entity.id
_entity.type
_entity.pdbx_description
1 polymer ?
#
loop_
_entity_poly.entity_id
_entity_poly.type
_entity_poly.pdbx_seq_one_letter_code
_entity_poly.pdbx_strand_id
1 'polypeptide(L)'
;KNIILTDWAYECFKQGKLQDLVDDEDVINDMVTLERLVKIVIWCIQEEPSLRPPMKKVTQMLEVVVEVLVPPCPYQLNIYIGNNSEDD
;
A
#
# COMPACT_ATOMS: atom_id res chain seq x y z
N LYS A 1 -4.09 10.52 17.76
CA LYS A 1 -3.74 10.43 16.31
C LYS A 1 -4.33 9.13 15.80
N ASN A 2 -5.41 9.19 15.02
CA ASN A 2 -6.01 7.98 14.45
C ASN A 2 -5.12 7.53 13.29
N ILE A 3 -4.62 6.31 13.33
CA ILE A 3 -3.80 5.74 12.27
C ILE A 3 -4.73 4.90 11.41
N ILE A 4 -4.86 5.24 10.13
CA ILE A 4 -5.55 4.40 9.16
C ILE A 4 -4.58 3.30 8.75
N LEU A 5 -5.01 2.04 8.85
CA LEU A 5 -4.17 0.87 8.58
C LEU A 5 -3.51 0.94 7.20
N THR A 6 -4.26 1.35 6.18
CA THR A 6 -3.75 1.49 4.81
C THR A 6 -2.64 2.53 4.71
N ASP A 7 -2.75 3.65 5.42
CA ASP A 7 -1.80 4.75 5.35
C ASP A 7 -0.48 4.34 5.98
N TRP A 8 -0.56 3.70 7.14
CA TRP A 8 0.62 3.14 7.79
C TRP A 8 1.26 2.02 6.96
N ALA A 9 0.45 1.14 6.36
CA ALA A 9 0.95 0.10 5.47
C ALA A 9 1.71 0.65 4.25
N TYR A 10 1.17 1.73 3.64
CA TYR A 10 1.84 2.40 2.54
C TYR A 10 3.15 3.09 2.98
N GLU A 11 3.17 3.71 4.16
CA GLU A 11 4.39 4.32 4.70
C GLU A 11 5.46 3.29 5.03
N CYS A 12 5.10 2.14 5.61
CA CYS A 12 6.01 1.01 5.80
C CYS A 12 6.57 0.52 4.46
N PHE A 13 5.73 0.40 3.43
CA PHE A 13 6.17 0.06 2.08
C PHE A 13 7.16 1.08 1.50
N LYS A 14 6.86 2.39 1.57
CA LYS A 14 7.75 3.44 1.09
C LYS A 14 9.09 3.49 1.82
N GLN A 15 9.09 3.19 3.11
CA GLN A 15 10.29 3.22 3.95
C GLN A 15 11.09 1.89 3.90
N GLY A 16 10.59 0.88 3.19
CA GLY A 16 11.20 -0.46 3.17
C GLY A 16 11.11 -1.19 4.51
N LYS A 17 10.16 -0.82 5.37
CA LYS A 17 9.93 -1.38 6.71
C LYS A 17 8.74 -2.33 6.75
N LEU A 18 8.70 -3.27 5.80
CA LEU A 18 7.57 -4.17 5.66
C LEU A 18 7.45 -5.16 6.82
N GLN A 19 8.57 -5.51 7.47
CA GLN A 19 8.57 -6.36 8.66
C GLN A 19 7.77 -5.75 9.82
N ASP A 20 7.62 -4.41 9.85
CA ASP A 20 6.84 -3.75 10.89
C ASP A 20 5.33 -3.99 10.71
N LEU A 21 4.88 -4.53 9.56
CA LEU A 21 3.46 -4.78 9.26
C LEU A 21 2.93 -6.11 9.80
N VAL A 22 3.81 -7.02 10.19
CA VAL A 22 3.46 -8.40 10.51
C VAL A 22 4.25 -8.85 11.73
N ASP A 23 3.58 -9.48 12.70
CA ASP A 23 4.21 -10.01 13.92
C ASP A 23 4.60 -11.50 13.79
N ASP A 24 4.34 -12.11 12.63
CA ASP A 24 4.60 -13.53 12.33
C ASP A 24 6.01 -13.70 11.74
N GLU A 25 6.89 -14.39 12.48
CA GLU A 25 8.28 -14.63 12.08
C GLU A 25 8.41 -15.41 10.75
N ASP A 26 7.51 -16.36 10.47
CA ASP A 26 7.56 -17.13 9.22
C ASP A 26 7.27 -16.23 8.01
N VAL A 27 6.37 -15.25 8.18
CA VAL A 27 6.07 -14.25 7.15
C VAL A 27 7.20 -13.23 7.01
N ILE A 28 7.80 -12.79 8.12
CA ILE A 28 8.96 -11.89 8.10
C ILE A 28 10.16 -12.55 7.39
N ASN A 29 10.32 -13.86 7.52
CA ASN A 29 11.39 -14.60 6.84
C ASN A 29 11.18 -14.70 5.32
N ASP A 30 9.95 -14.50 4.82
CA ASP A 30 9.62 -14.43 3.39
C ASP A 30 9.26 -13.00 2.95
N MET A 31 10.26 -12.11 3.05
CA MET A 31 10.12 -10.70 2.63
C MET A 31 9.73 -10.53 1.15
N VAL A 32 10.08 -11.50 0.30
CA VAL A 32 9.74 -11.45 -1.14
C VAL A 32 8.24 -11.61 -1.33
N THR A 33 7.64 -12.60 -0.67
CA THR A 33 6.18 -12.79 -0.70
C THR A 33 5.47 -11.63 0.00
N LEU A 34 5.97 -11.16 1.15
CA LEU A 34 5.40 -10.03 1.87
C LEU A 34 5.37 -8.76 1.01
N GLU A 35 6.49 -8.40 0.39
CA GLU A 35 6.56 -7.23 -0.51
C GLU A 35 5.60 -7.37 -1.68
N ARG A 36 5.53 -8.56 -2.28
CA ARG A 36 4.60 -8.84 -3.38
C ARG A 36 3.15 -8.63 -2.97
N LEU A 37 2.73 -9.17 -1.83
CA LEU A 37 1.38 -9.04 -1.31
C LEU A 37 1.04 -7.58 -1.00
N VAL A 38 1.95 -6.85 -0.37
CA VAL A 38 1.76 -5.43 -0.07
C VAL A 38 1.61 -4.61 -1.36
N LYS A 39 2.42 -4.87 -2.40
CA LYS A 39 2.23 -4.22 -3.72
C LYS A 39 0.85 -4.52 -4.32
N ILE A 40 0.37 -5.76 -4.23
CA ILE A 40 -0.98 -6.13 -4.71
C ILE A 40 -2.05 -5.36 -3.93
N VAL A 41 -1.94 -5.29 -2.61
CA VAL A 41 -2.87 -4.53 -1.76
C VAL A 41 -2.89 -3.06 -2.17
N ILE A 42 -1.73 -2.42 -2.34
CA ILE A 42 -1.65 -1.01 -2.75
C ILE A 42 -2.29 -0.79 -4.13
N TRP A 43 -2.15 -1.71 -5.08
CA TRP A 43 -2.88 -1.67 -6.36
C TRP A 43 -4.40 -1.75 -6.16
N CYS A 44 -4.89 -2.56 -5.22
CA CYS A 44 -6.32 -2.76 -4.98
C CYS A 44 -6.99 -1.58 -4.25
N ILE A 45 -6.26 -0.87 -3.39
CA ILE A 45 -6.79 0.23 -2.57
C ILE A 45 -6.66 1.62 -3.20
N GLN A 46 -6.19 1.72 -4.46
CA GLN A 46 -6.05 3.00 -5.17
C GLN A 46 -7.35 3.80 -5.08
N GLU A 47 -7.31 5.05 -4.63
CA GLU A 47 -8.48 5.93 -4.59
C GLU A 47 -9.09 6.09 -5.98
N GLU A 48 -8.23 6.30 -7.00
CA GLU A 48 -8.61 6.35 -8.40
C GLU A 48 -9.04 4.95 -8.90
N PRO A 49 -10.32 4.72 -9.19
CA PRO A 49 -10.82 3.38 -9.53
C PRO A 49 -10.22 2.84 -10.83
N SER A 50 -9.85 3.71 -11.76
CA SER A 50 -9.25 3.31 -13.04
C SER A 50 -7.83 2.73 -12.90
N LEU A 51 -7.14 3.00 -11.78
CA LEU A 51 -5.84 2.40 -11.47
C LEU A 51 -5.95 1.01 -10.85
N ARG A 52 -7.14 0.62 -10.33
CA ARG A 52 -7.32 -0.68 -9.71
C ARG A 52 -7.29 -1.79 -10.77
N PRO A 53 -6.50 -2.86 -10.57
CA PRO A 53 -6.52 -3.99 -11.48
C PRO A 53 -7.87 -4.73 -11.42
N PRO A 54 -8.34 -5.33 -12.54
CA PRO A 54 -9.49 -6.22 -12.50
C PRO A 54 -9.18 -7.46 -11.66
N MET A 55 -10.19 -8.06 -11.03
CA MET A 55 -10.00 -9.21 -10.14
C MET A 55 -9.22 -10.36 -10.78
N LYS A 56 -9.46 -10.64 -12.07
CA LYS A 56 -8.68 -11.63 -12.84
C LYS A 56 -7.16 -11.37 -12.79
N LYS A 57 -6.74 -10.11 -12.91
CA LYS A 57 -5.33 -9.73 -12.84
C LYS A 57 -4.79 -9.86 -11.41
N VAL A 58 -5.60 -9.53 -10.40
CA VAL A 58 -5.26 -9.76 -8.99
C VAL A 58 -5.00 -11.24 -8.73
N THR A 59 -5.87 -12.14 -9.23
CA THR A 59 -5.67 -13.59 -9.11
C THR A 59 -4.35 -14.03 -9.76
N GLN A 60 -4.06 -13.57 -10.98
CA GLN A 60 -2.79 -13.88 -11.65
C GLN A 60 -1.57 -13.36 -10.87
N MET A 61 -1.68 -12.19 -10.23
CA MET A 61 -0.63 -11.65 -9.36
C MET A 61 -0.43 -12.49 -8.10
N LEU A 62 -1.50 -13.03 -7.51
CA LEU A 62 -1.43 -13.91 -6.33
C LEU A 62 -0.88 -15.30 -6.68
N GLU A 63 -1.24 -15.84 -7.84
CA GLU A 63 -0.78 -17.14 -8.35
C GLU A 63 0.68 -17.12 -8.87
N VAL A 64 1.37 -15.98 -8.77
CA VAL A 64 2.76 -15.81 -9.24
C VAL A 64 2.90 -15.99 -10.77
N VAL A 65 1.81 -15.80 -11.52
CA VAL A 65 1.77 -15.96 -13.00
C VAL A 65 2.24 -14.71 -13.72
N VAL A 66 2.10 -13.54 -13.10
CA VAL A 66 2.53 -12.24 -13.67
C VAL A 66 3.39 -11.47 -12.69
N GLU A 67 4.26 -10.60 -13.18
CA GLU A 67 5.05 -9.70 -12.33
C GLU A 67 4.14 -8.62 -11.68
N VAL A 68 4.44 -8.28 -10.43
CA VAL A 68 3.77 -7.19 -9.72
C VAL A 68 4.69 -5.97 -9.71
N LEU A 69 4.39 -5.02 -10.60
CA LEU A 69 5.11 -3.75 -10.66
C LEU A 69 4.82 -2.90 -9.42
N VAL A 70 5.76 -2.00 -9.11
CA VAL A 70 5.60 -1.01 -8.04
C VAL A 70 4.34 -0.18 -8.31
N PRO A 71 3.36 -0.16 -7.38
CA PRO A 71 2.14 0.60 -7.55
C PRO A 71 2.38 2.10 -7.32
N PRO A 72 1.54 2.97 -7.90
CA PRO A 72 1.53 4.39 -7.54
C PRO A 72 1.04 4.59 -6.10
N CYS A 73 1.23 5.82 -5.57
CA CYS A 73 0.65 6.21 -4.29
C CYS A 73 -0.88 6.01 -4.33
N PRO A 74 -1.46 5.25 -3.38
CA PRO A 74 -2.89 4.96 -3.40
C PRO A 74 -3.76 6.17 -3.07
N TYR A 75 -3.16 7.21 -2.48
CA TYR A 75 -3.82 8.44 -2.07
C TYR A 75 -3.59 9.54 -3.09
N GLN A 76 -4.65 10.27 -3.42
CA GLN A 76 -4.52 11.57 -4.06
C GLN A 76 -3.91 12.52 -3.02
N LEU A 77 -2.83 13.21 -3.40
CA LEU A 77 -2.19 14.22 -2.57
C LEU A 77 -3.22 15.31 -2.24
N ASN A 78 -3.94 15.20 -1.14
CA ASN A 78 -4.68 16.34 -0.61
C ASN A 78 -3.60 17.33 -0.18
N ILE A 79 -3.43 18.35 -1.02
CA ILE A 79 -2.73 19.57 -0.71
C ILE A 79 -3.41 20.05 0.58
N TYR A 80 -2.79 19.82 1.74
CA TYR A 80 -3.05 20.65 2.89
C TYR A 80 -2.64 22.06 2.45
N ILE A 81 -3.61 22.77 1.87
CA ILE A 81 -3.63 24.21 1.91
C ILE A 81 -3.45 24.52 3.39
N GLY A 82 -2.27 25.05 3.72
CA GLY A 82 -2.08 25.80 4.94
C GLY A 82 -3.04 26.98 4.88
N ASN A 83 -4.26 26.77 5.38
CA ASN A 83 -5.03 27.87 5.91
C ASN A 83 -4.40 28.16 7.27
N ASN A 84 -3.40 29.05 7.22
CA ASN A 84 -3.17 29.96 8.31
C ASN A 84 -4.50 30.67 8.60
N SER A 85 -5.13 30.29 9.70
CA SER A 85 -5.95 31.20 10.48
C SER A 85 -5.58 30.92 11.93
N GLU A 86 -4.54 31.64 12.39
CA GLU A 86 -4.67 32.31 13.68
C GLU A 86 -6.01 33.03 13.68
N ASP A 87 -6.90 32.69 14.61
CA ASP A 87 -7.88 33.59 15.24
C ASP A 87 -8.68 32.77 16.27
N ASP A 88 -8.42 33.11 17.55
CA ASP A 88 -9.10 32.81 18.82
C ASP A 88 -9.21 31.36 19.36
#